data_AF-A0A2A2D5Q1-F1
#
_entry.id   AF-A0A2A2D5Q1-F1
#
_cell.length_a   1.000
_cell.length_b   1.000
_cell.length_c   1.000
_cell.angle_alpha   90.00
_cell.angle_beta   90.00
_cell.angle_gamma   90.00
#
_symmetry.space_group_name_H-M   'P 1'
#
loop_
_entity.id
_entity.type
_entity.pdbx_description
1 polymer ?
#
loop_
_entity_poly.entity_id
_entity_poly.type
_entity_poly.pdbx_seq_one_letter_code
_entity_poly.pdbx_strand_id
1 'polypeptide(L)'
;MATTPTARDLAAATPAGRDRTIDLLRVVSLGTVVLGHWLMAAVTADDGRAEVGNLLAVEPGLQLLTWVLQVMPVFFFVGGFSHALSYRSLARRTEGPVYAAFVRARLQRLLRPTMLFIAVWGAGSLAVQLLGADGPLTGVAARLVAQPLWFIGIYLAMVALTPPLLRLHERWGWGAFAALAGAAAAVDALRFAADVPYVEFLNFACVWLALHQLGFLRADGRLRRPAALAAAGMAGATALVALGPYPLSMVGMPGEKISNMAPPTFALLCHGLWLVGAVELLRRPMARLVARPRVWRVVVAANGVAMTAFLWHLTAMLGVYGALLALDVPLPAPASAAWWVQVPPRIAAAALVTALLVAVFRKAEAPAVPKRVSSTHPREAAGRSGSLRDVKRSSPSRTRGGTAPRPDSPAQRIPPAQRETAPRPDSLAQRIPPAQRGETVPRSDSPAQRSRPAQPEAALDLGSPAQRDTAPYSTTARQRHRATASAAAAAGVTLALLGVLGLSMVGFAGLLEGRTAVLVAFRVTAPAAVLMAAVGWLLVEKAGGTPRPR
;
A
#
# COMPACT_ATOMS: atom_id res chain seq x y z
N MET A 1 -25.79 1.22 21.08
CA MET A 1 -24.39 1.36 20.60
C MET A 1 -24.29 0.75 19.21
N ALA A 2 -23.44 1.28 18.32
CA ALA A 2 -23.09 0.58 17.08
C ALA A 2 -21.94 -0.40 17.38
N THR A 3 -22.14 -1.70 17.16
CA THR A 3 -21.11 -2.72 17.35
C THR A 3 -19.99 -2.54 16.34
N THR A 4 -18.74 -2.49 16.81
CA THR A 4 -17.57 -2.44 15.92
C THR A 4 -17.51 -3.74 15.11
N PRO A 5 -17.45 -3.71 13.77
CA PRO A 5 -17.45 -4.92 12.96
C PRO A 5 -16.25 -5.80 13.30
N THR A 6 -16.50 -7.07 13.58
CA THR A 6 -15.47 -8.01 14.00
C THR A 6 -14.60 -8.44 12.82
N ALA A 7 -13.46 -9.09 13.10
CA ALA A 7 -12.64 -9.72 12.07
C ALA A 7 -13.39 -10.83 11.29
N ARG A 8 -14.50 -11.38 11.83
CA ARG A 8 -15.39 -12.31 11.11
C ARG A 8 -16.22 -11.57 10.07
N ASP A 9 -16.78 -10.42 10.44
CA ASP A 9 -17.66 -9.63 9.58
C ASP A 9 -16.88 -8.96 8.46
N LEU A 10 -15.68 -8.42 8.76
CA LEU A 10 -14.76 -7.88 7.77
C LEU A 10 -14.24 -8.96 6.80
N ALA A 11 -14.02 -10.19 7.29
CA ALA A 11 -13.63 -11.32 6.44
C ALA A 11 -14.79 -11.78 5.53
N ALA A 12 -16.03 -11.74 6.00
CA ALA A 12 -17.23 -12.08 5.23
C ALA A 12 -17.59 -11.00 4.20
N ALA A 13 -17.46 -9.72 4.56
CA ALA A 13 -17.71 -8.58 3.67
C ALA A 13 -16.59 -8.33 2.64
N THR A 14 -15.59 -9.22 2.54
CA THR A 14 -14.52 -9.11 1.54
C THR A 14 -15.03 -9.52 0.15
N PRO A 15 -14.97 -8.64 -0.88
CA PRO A 15 -15.43 -8.99 -2.23
C PRO A 15 -14.64 -10.16 -2.83
N ALA A 16 -15.35 -11.06 -3.54
CA ALA A 16 -14.76 -12.26 -4.14
C ALA A 16 -13.61 -11.97 -5.13
N GLY A 17 -13.64 -10.81 -5.80
CA GLY A 17 -12.58 -10.36 -6.72
C GLY A 17 -11.34 -9.75 -6.06
N ARG A 18 -11.18 -9.81 -4.73
CA ARG A 18 -9.97 -9.33 -4.04
C ARG A 18 -8.90 -10.42 -3.96
N ASP A 19 -7.70 -10.17 -4.51
CA ASP A 19 -6.57 -11.11 -4.45
C ASP A 19 -6.02 -11.21 -3.01
N ARG A 20 -6.55 -12.18 -2.26
CA ARG A 20 -6.17 -12.47 -0.87
C ARG A 20 -4.69 -12.86 -0.71
N THR A 21 -3.99 -13.27 -1.78
CA THR A 21 -2.56 -13.61 -1.67
C THR A 21 -1.71 -12.36 -1.46
N ILE A 22 -2.12 -11.22 -2.03
CA ILE A 22 -1.47 -9.91 -1.86
C ILE A 22 -1.63 -9.40 -0.43
N ASP A 23 -2.79 -9.64 0.20
CA ASP A 23 -3.03 -9.30 1.61
C ASP A 23 -2.26 -10.20 2.59
N LEU A 24 -2.04 -11.48 2.24
CA LEU A 24 -1.14 -12.37 2.98
C LEU A 24 0.31 -11.91 2.84
N LEU A 25 0.80 -11.66 1.61
CA LEU A 25 2.16 -11.20 1.37
C LEU A 25 2.46 -9.89 2.12
N ARG A 26 1.51 -8.95 2.18
CA ARG A 26 1.64 -7.72 2.99
C ARG A 26 1.91 -8.02 4.48
N VAL A 27 1.22 -8.99 5.05
CA VAL A 27 1.35 -9.40 6.47
C VAL A 27 2.63 -10.18 6.70
N VAL A 28 2.95 -11.14 5.81
CA VAL A 28 4.18 -11.93 5.89
C VAL A 28 5.41 -11.02 5.76
N SER A 29 5.47 -10.16 4.74
CA SER A 29 6.61 -9.24 4.55
C SER A 29 6.85 -8.36 5.77
N LEU A 30 5.79 -7.78 6.36
CA LEU A 30 5.94 -6.90 7.51
C LEU A 30 6.29 -7.69 8.79
N GLY A 31 5.72 -8.87 8.98
CA GLY A 31 6.02 -9.77 10.10
C GLY A 31 7.45 -10.29 10.07
N THR A 32 7.98 -10.64 8.90
CA THR A 32 9.39 -11.03 8.72
C THR A 32 10.34 -9.87 8.98
N VAL A 33 10.02 -8.63 8.59
CA VAL A 33 10.85 -7.46 8.95
C VAL A 33 10.86 -7.22 10.45
N VAL A 34 9.71 -7.29 11.12
CA VAL A 34 9.60 -7.17 12.59
C VAL A 34 10.42 -8.26 13.30
N LEU A 35 10.25 -9.52 12.89
CA LEU A 35 11.00 -10.66 13.43
C LEU A 35 12.51 -10.54 13.15
N GLY A 36 12.89 -10.06 11.96
CA GLY A 36 14.27 -9.83 11.57
C GLY A 36 14.94 -8.79 12.47
N HIS A 37 14.29 -7.68 12.76
CA HIS A 37 14.82 -6.69 13.71
C HIS A 37 14.98 -7.26 15.14
N TRP A 38 14.03 -8.08 15.62
CA TRP A 38 14.13 -8.72 16.94
C TRP A 38 15.23 -9.80 17.01
N LEU A 39 15.54 -10.45 15.89
CA LEU A 39 16.62 -11.44 15.80
C LEU A 39 18.00 -10.78 15.63
N MET A 40 18.09 -9.71 14.81
CA MET A 40 19.32 -8.96 14.62
C MET A 40 19.73 -8.19 15.88
N ALA A 41 18.79 -7.63 16.63
CA ALA A 41 19.07 -6.89 17.86
C ALA A 41 19.72 -7.80 18.92
N ALA A 42 21.03 -7.62 19.13
CA ALA A 42 21.83 -8.33 20.11
C ALA A 42 22.40 -7.34 21.11
N VAL A 43 21.89 -7.34 22.35
CA VAL A 43 22.41 -6.48 23.42
C VAL A 43 23.40 -7.29 24.26
N THR A 44 24.60 -6.74 24.45
CA THR A 44 25.60 -7.19 25.42
C THR A 44 25.59 -6.23 26.63
N ALA A 45 26.14 -6.67 27.76
CA ALA A 45 26.26 -5.86 28.96
C ALA A 45 27.56 -6.21 29.69
N ASP A 46 28.59 -5.42 29.43
CA ASP A 46 29.95 -5.59 29.99
C ASP A 46 30.26 -4.40 30.89
N ASP A 47 30.85 -4.64 32.08
CA ASP A 47 31.24 -3.62 33.07
C ASP A 47 30.20 -2.50 33.34
N GLY A 48 28.93 -2.90 33.46
CA GLY A 48 27.81 -1.98 33.72
C GLY A 48 27.37 -1.13 32.52
N ARG A 49 27.92 -1.36 31.33
CA ARG A 49 27.55 -0.70 30.08
C ARG A 49 26.84 -1.67 29.15
N ALA A 50 25.57 -1.41 28.89
CA ALA A 50 24.84 -2.13 27.85
C ALA A 50 25.19 -1.56 26.46
N GLU A 51 25.52 -2.42 25.50
CA GLU A 51 25.78 -2.03 24.11
C GLU A 51 24.80 -2.73 23.15
N VAL A 52 24.38 -2.03 22.09
CA VAL A 52 23.41 -2.56 21.11
C VAL A 52 24.13 -2.96 19.83
N GLY A 53 24.56 -4.22 19.77
CA GLY A 53 25.16 -4.85 18.60
C GLY A 53 24.14 -5.45 17.62
N ASN A 54 24.68 -6.09 16.57
CA ASN A 54 23.91 -6.79 15.55
C ASN A 54 24.44 -8.23 15.39
N LEU A 55 23.55 -9.22 15.52
CA LEU A 55 23.87 -10.64 15.36
C LEU A 55 24.63 -10.95 14.06
N LEU A 56 24.23 -10.32 12.94
CA LEU A 56 24.81 -10.57 11.61
C LEU A 56 26.24 -10.01 11.44
N ALA A 57 26.72 -9.22 12.41
CA ALA A 57 28.10 -8.75 12.49
C ALA A 57 28.97 -9.66 13.37
N VAL A 58 28.36 -10.32 14.37
CA VAL A 58 29.04 -11.31 15.22
C VAL A 58 29.17 -12.66 14.50
N GLU A 59 28.15 -13.05 13.73
CA GLU A 59 28.13 -14.30 12.97
C GLU A 59 27.86 -14.02 11.48
N PRO A 60 28.93 -13.80 10.67
CA PRO A 60 28.80 -13.50 9.24
C PRO A 60 28.14 -14.61 8.42
N GLY A 61 28.18 -15.87 8.86
CA GLY A 61 27.49 -16.98 8.17
C GLY A 61 25.98 -16.79 8.08
N LEU A 62 25.38 -16.08 9.04
CA LEU A 62 23.95 -15.74 9.03
C LEU A 62 23.59 -14.65 8.02
N GLN A 63 24.55 -13.94 7.41
CA GLN A 63 24.26 -12.94 6.36
C GLN A 63 23.59 -13.58 5.13
N LEU A 64 23.88 -14.85 4.82
CA LEU A 64 23.16 -15.60 3.79
C LEU A 64 21.65 -15.71 4.08
N LEU A 65 21.24 -15.71 5.34
CA LEU A 65 19.83 -15.76 5.73
C LEU A 65 19.07 -14.49 5.29
N THR A 66 19.76 -13.36 5.10
CA THR A 66 19.17 -12.13 4.54
C THR A 66 18.65 -12.33 3.12
N TRP A 67 19.19 -13.27 2.34
CA TRP A 67 18.74 -13.56 0.97
C TRP A 67 17.31 -14.12 0.91
N VAL A 68 16.81 -14.67 2.02
CA VAL A 68 15.42 -15.12 2.18
C VAL A 68 14.61 -14.16 3.06
N LEU A 69 15.23 -13.60 4.13
CA LEU A 69 14.55 -12.78 5.12
C LEU A 69 14.39 -11.30 4.73
N GLN A 70 15.18 -10.76 3.79
CA GLN A 70 15.08 -9.38 3.32
C GLN A 70 13.88 -9.19 2.37
N VAL A 71 12.67 -9.34 2.88
CA VAL A 71 11.42 -9.39 2.09
C VAL A 71 10.82 -8.02 1.78
N MET A 72 11.57 -6.93 1.98
CA MET A 72 11.15 -5.57 1.61
C MET A 72 10.81 -5.38 0.12
N PRO A 73 11.55 -5.98 -0.86
CA PRO A 73 11.14 -5.97 -2.27
C PRO A 73 9.72 -6.51 -2.51
N VAL A 74 9.33 -7.57 -1.79
CA VAL A 74 7.99 -8.17 -1.88
C VAL A 74 6.91 -7.21 -1.36
N PHE A 75 7.18 -6.46 -0.29
CA PHE A 75 6.25 -5.45 0.22
C PHE A 75 6.01 -4.33 -0.79
N PHE A 76 7.06 -3.86 -1.48
CA PHE A 76 6.93 -2.80 -2.47
C PHE A 76 6.27 -3.27 -3.78
N PHE A 77 6.53 -4.50 -4.21
CA PHE A 77 5.78 -5.20 -5.27
C PHE A 77 4.28 -5.31 -4.95
N VAL A 78 3.94 -5.76 -3.73
CA VAL A 78 2.58 -5.78 -3.18
C VAL A 78 1.97 -4.37 -3.12
N GLY A 79 2.78 -3.36 -2.79
CA GLY A 79 2.46 -1.95 -2.86
C GLY A 79 2.04 -1.53 -4.27
N GLY A 80 2.84 -1.85 -5.28
CA GLY A 80 2.58 -1.57 -6.69
C GLY A 80 1.23 -2.12 -7.15
N PHE A 81 1.03 -3.42 -7.00
CA PHE A 81 -0.23 -4.09 -7.35
C PHE A 81 -1.43 -3.43 -6.64
N SER A 82 -1.29 -3.19 -5.33
CA SER A 82 -2.33 -2.52 -4.52
C SER A 82 -2.63 -1.11 -5.02
N HIS A 83 -1.61 -0.37 -5.43
CA HIS A 83 -1.70 1.04 -5.83
C HIS A 83 -2.34 1.19 -7.20
N ALA A 84 -1.90 0.42 -8.22
CA ALA A 84 -2.47 0.45 -9.56
C ALA A 84 -3.98 0.12 -9.55
N LEU A 85 -4.38 -0.97 -8.90
CA LEU A 85 -5.79 -1.36 -8.81
C LEU A 85 -6.62 -0.32 -8.03
N SER A 86 -6.08 0.25 -6.95
CA SER A 86 -6.78 1.28 -6.17
C SER A 86 -6.96 2.57 -6.95
N TYR A 87 -5.92 3.04 -7.64
CA TYR A 87 -5.96 4.28 -8.42
C TYR A 87 -6.92 4.14 -9.60
N ARG A 88 -6.81 3.05 -10.38
CA ARG A 88 -7.73 2.75 -11.50
C ARG A 88 -9.18 2.57 -11.03
N SER A 89 -9.42 1.96 -9.85
CA SER A 89 -10.76 1.81 -9.28
C SER A 89 -11.35 3.13 -8.81
N LEU A 90 -10.54 4.02 -8.21
CA LEU A 90 -10.96 5.35 -7.80
C LEU A 90 -11.24 6.27 -8.99
N ALA A 91 -10.39 6.23 -10.03
CA ALA A 91 -10.59 6.98 -11.27
C ALA A 91 -11.93 6.67 -11.96
N ARG A 92 -12.42 5.42 -11.88
CA ARG A 92 -13.74 5.01 -12.39
C ARG A 92 -14.92 5.38 -11.48
N ARG A 93 -14.68 5.91 -10.28
CA ARG A 93 -15.69 6.13 -9.22
C ARG A 93 -15.73 7.55 -8.68
N THR A 94 -14.96 8.49 -9.24
CA THR A 94 -14.77 9.81 -8.63
C THR A 94 -14.59 10.89 -9.69
N GLU A 95 -15.61 11.75 -9.82
CA GLU A 95 -15.57 12.97 -10.64
C GLU A 95 -14.73 14.10 -10.01
N GLY A 96 -14.31 13.94 -8.75
CA GLY A 96 -13.42 14.87 -8.06
C GLY A 96 -11.94 14.74 -8.48
N PRO A 97 -11.03 15.45 -7.81
CA PRO A 97 -9.58 15.30 -8.02
C PRO A 97 -9.09 13.93 -7.52
N VAL A 98 -9.03 12.95 -8.43
CA VAL A 98 -8.64 11.56 -8.17
C VAL A 98 -7.27 11.46 -7.45
N TYR A 99 -6.31 12.32 -7.80
CA TYR A 99 -5.01 12.39 -7.13
C TYR A 99 -5.14 12.66 -5.63
N ALA A 100 -5.77 13.78 -5.26
CA ALA A 100 -5.96 14.18 -3.86
C ALA A 100 -6.77 13.14 -3.07
N ALA A 101 -7.80 12.56 -3.70
CA ALA A 101 -8.60 11.49 -3.09
C ALA A 101 -7.78 10.21 -2.84
N PHE A 102 -6.94 9.79 -3.79
CA PHE A 102 -6.05 8.62 -3.65
C PHE A 102 -4.98 8.85 -2.57
N VAL A 103 -4.26 9.97 -2.65
CA VAL A 103 -3.19 10.33 -1.71
C VAL A 103 -3.75 10.41 -0.30
N ARG A 104 -4.84 11.15 -0.07
CA ARG A 104 -5.46 11.25 1.27
C ARG A 104 -5.90 9.89 1.81
N ALA A 105 -6.58 9.07 1.02
CA ALA A 105 -7.07 7.75 1.46
C ALA A 105 -5.93 6.78 1.86
N ARG A 106 -4.72 6.98 1.31
CA ARG A 106 -3.51 6.23 1.67
C ARG A 106 -2.80 6.86 2.87
N LEU A 107 -2.58 8.18 2.85
CA LEU A 107 -1.88 8.91 3.92
C LEU A 107 -2.62 8.88 5.25
N GLN A 108 -3.96 9.02 5.28
CA GLN A 108 -4.70 8.96 6.55
C GLN A 108 -4.59 7.61 7.28
N ARG A 109 -4.31 6.52 6.55
CA ARG A 109 -4.08 5.17 7.13
C ARG A 109 -2.64 4.95 7.58
N LEU A 110 -1.71 5.81 7.16
CA LEU A 110 -0.27 5.67 7.38
C LEU A 110 0.20 6.71 8.41
N LEU A 111 -0.02 7.98 8.10
CA LEU A 111 0.41 9.12 8.92
C LEU A 111 -0.31 9.20 10.27
N ARG A 112 -1.52 8.65 10.45
CA ARG A 112 -2.19 8.72 11.77
C ARG A 112 -1.44 7.91 12.85
N PRO A 113 -1.15 6.62 12.66
CA PRO A 113 -0.21 5.89 13.53
C PRO A 113 1.18 6.55 13.61
N THR A 114 1.75 6.98 12.47
CA THR A 114 3.10 7.58 12.46
C THR A 114 3.18 8.87 13.26
N MET A 115 2.20 9.78 13.14
CA MET A 115 2.19 11.04 13.89
C MET A 115 1.90 10.84 15.37
N LEU A 116 1.12 9.82 15.75
CA LEU A 116 0.96 9.43 17.15
C LEU A 116 2.27 8.90 17.74
N PHE A 117 2.96 8.01 17.02
CA PHE A 117 4.28 7.52 17.39
C PHE A 117 5.30 8.66 17.54
N ILE A 118 5.35 9.58 16.56
CA ILE A 118 6.20 10.78 16.58
C ILE A 118 5.87 11.69 17.77
N ALA A 119 4.59 11.89 18.09
CA ALA A 119 4.19 12.71 19.24
C ALA A 119 4.62 12.09 20.57
N VAL A 120 4.43 10.77 20.76
CA VAL A 120 4.81 10.09 22.01
C VAL A 120 6.33 10.03 22.17
N TRP A 121 7.08 9.65 21.14
CA TRP A 121 8.54 9.62 21.22
C TRP A 121 9.17 11.02 21.29
N GLY A 122 8.62 12.00 20.57
CA GLY A 122 9.06 13.39 20.68
C GLY A 122 8.84 13.97 22.09
N ALA A 123 7.66 13.74 22.68
CA ALA A 123 7.37 14.17 24.05
C ALA A 123 8.23 13.42 25.09
N GLY A 124 8.40 12.10 24.93
CA GLY A 124 9.23 11.29 25.82
C GLY A 124 10.71 11.70 25.78
N SER A 125 11.29 11.85 24.60
CA SER A 125 12.68 12.31 24.45
C SER A 125 12.87 13.75 24.93
N LEU A 126 11.88 14.64 24.75
CA LEU A 126 11.93 15.98 25.33
C LEU A 126 11.88 15.95 26.87
N ALA A 127 11.00 15.14 27.47
CA ALA A 127 10.93 14.99 28.92
C ALA A 127 12.24 14.44 29.51
N VAL A 128 12.89 13.47 28.85
CA VAL A 128 14.20 12.94 29.26
C VAL A 128 15.28 14.03 29.28
N GLN A 129 15.35 14.89 28.25
CA GLN A 129 16.27 16.05 28.21
C GLN A 129 15.94 17.09 29.31
N LEU A 130 14.66 17.40 29.53
CA LEU A 130 14.23 18.38 30.54
C LEU A 130 14.45 17.91 31.99
N LEU A 131 14.61 16.60 32.20
CA LEU A 131 14.90 15.99 33.51
C LEU A 131 16.39 15.72 33.74
N GLY A 132 17.28 16.05 32.79
CA GLY A 132 18.71 15.72 32.87
C GLY A 132 18.99 14.21 32.89
N ALA A 133 18.10 13.41 32.29
CA ALA A 133 18.19 11.95 32.20
C ALA A 133 18.70 11.49 30.80
N ASP A 134 19.25 12.42 30.03
CA ASP A 134 19.94 12.13 28.78
C ASP A 134 21.25 11.35 29.03
N GLY A 135 21.44 10.30 28.26
CA GLY A 135 22.60 9.43 28.38
C GLY A 135 22.78 8.58 27.12
N PRO A 136 23.89 7.82 27.00
CA PRO A 136 24.20 7.07 25.80
C PRO A 136 23.06 6.13 25.37
N LEU A 137 22.48 5.40 26.32
CA LEU A 137 21.38 4.45 26.09
C LEU A 137 20.09 5.14 25.63
N THR A 138 19.67 6.24 26.25
CA THR A 138 18.44 6.96 25.87
C THR A 138 18.60 7.63 24.51
N GLY A 139 19.80 8.16 24.20
CA GLY A 139 20.15 8.68 22.89
C GLY A 139 20.20 7.62 21.77
N VAL A 140 20.74 6.43 22.06
CA VAL A 140 20.74 5.29 21.13
C VAL A 140 19.32 4.76 20.90
N ALA A 141 18.54 4.54 21.96
CA ALA A 141 17.14 4.11 21.86
C ALA A 141 16.30 5.08 21.01
N ALA A 142 16.40 6.39 21.27
CA ALA A 142 15.70 7.45 20.53
C ALA A 142 16.12 7.59 19.06
N ARG A 143 17.24 6.98 18.65
CA ARG A 143 17.66 6.84 17.24
C ARG A 143 17.16 5.54 16.62
N LEU A 144 17.37 4.40 17.29
CA LEU A 144 16.95 3.09 16.82
C LEU A 144 15.44 3.03 16.52
N VAL A 145 14.58 3.56 17.40
CA VAL A 145 13.13 3.58 17.19
C VAL A 145 12.68 4.51 16.07
N ALA A 146 13.45 5.55 15.75
CA ALA A 146 13.18 6.42 14.61
C ALA A 146 13.63 5.79 13.29
N GLN A 147 14.61 4.88 13.31
CA GLN A 147 15.20 4.30 12.10
C GLN A 147 14.18 3.64 11.15
N PRO A 148 13.15 2.89 11.58
CA PRO A 148 12.15 2.34 10.65
C PRO A 148 11.29 3.37 9.89
N LEU A 149 11.38 4.67 10.22
CA LEU A 149 10.60 5.72 9.56
C LEU A 149 11.04 5.97 8.10
N TRP A 150 12.27 5.66 7.68
CA TRP A 150 12.70 5.83 6.28
C TRP A 150 11.83 5.02 5.31
N PHE A 151 11.42 3.82 5.72
CA PHE A 151 10.50 2.96 4.98
C PHE A 151 9.12 3.60 4.79
N ILE A 152 8.63 4.31 5.81
CA ILE A 152 7.39 5.09 5.73
C ILE A 152 7.57 6.26 4.75
N GLY A 153 8.70 6.97 4.81
CA GLY A 153 9.08 8.02 3.86
C GLY A 153 9.09 7.55 2.39
N ILE A 154 9.70 6.41 2.11
CA ILE A 154 9.73 5.83 0.74
C ILE A 154 8.35 5.31 0.32
N TYR A 155 7.56 4.73 1.22
CA TYR A 155 6.19 4.33 0.90
C TYR A 155 5.28 5.55 0.61
N LEU A 156 5.49 6.68 1.28
CA LEU A 156 4.87 7.97 0.93
C LEU A 156 5.29 8.42 -0.48
N ALA A 157 6.57 8.29 -0.84
CA ALA A 157 7.08 8.59 -2.18
C ALA A 157 6.36 7.74 -3.24
N MET A 158 6.20 6.44 -3.00
CA MET A 158 5.46 5.55 -3.90
C MET A 158 3.98 5.91 -4.03
N VAL A 159 3.32 6.34 -2.96
CA VAL A 159 1.94 6.85 -3.03
C VAL A 159 1.87 8.10 -3.90
N ALA A 160 2.79 9.07 -3.70
CA ALA A 160 2.84 10.32 -4.46
C ALA A 160 3.14 10.10 -5.95
N LEU A 161 4.07 9.20 -6.27
CA LEU A 161 4.57 8.91 -7.61
C LEU A 161 3.77 7.82 -8.35
N THR A 162 2.84 7.11 -7.69
CA THR A 162 1.98 6.10 -8.33
C THR A 162 1.33 6.62 -9.63
N PRO A 163 0.71 7.82 -9.67
CA PRO A 163 0.00 8.27 -10.87
C PRO A 163 0.90 8.57 -12.10
N PRO A 164 2.05 9.28 -12.02
CA PRO A 164 2.96 9.39 -13.15
C PRO A 164 3.63 8.06 -13.53
N LEU A 165 4.02 7.22 -12.56
CA LEU A 165 4.58 5.89 -12.84
C LEU A 165 3.59 4.97 -13.56
N LEU A 166 2.30 5.05 -13.21
CA LEU A 166 1.25 4.25 -13.84
C LEU A 166 1.00 4.71 -15.28
N ARG A 167 1.04 6.02 -15.56
CA ARG A 167 0.98 6.56 -16.93
C ARG A 167 2.18 6.12 -17.78
N LEU A 168 3.38 6.06 -17.18
CA LEU A 168 4.59 5.58 -17.86
C LEU A 168 4.48 4.07 -18.18
N HIS A 169 4.00 3.27 -17.22
CA HIS A 169 3.72 1.85 -17.38
C HIS A 169 2.61 1.55 -18.39
N GLU A 170 1.54 2.35 -18.43
CA GLU A 170 0.45 2.19 -19.39
C GLU A 170 0.89 2.51 -20.83
N ARG A 171 1.94 3.33 -21.01
CA ARG A 171 2.59 3.59 -22.31
C ARG A 171 3.64 2.53 -22.70
N TRP A 172 4.55 2.19 -21.79
CA TRP A 172 5.77 1.43 -22.11
C TRP A 172 5.86 0.03 -21.47
N GLY A 173 5.03 -0.26 -20.46
CA GLY A 173 5.03 -1.53 -19.72
C GLY A 173 6.41 -1.88 -19.18
N TRP A 174 7.00 -2.98 -19.68
CA TRP A 174 8.36 -3.41 -19.32
C TRP A 174 9.43 -2.34 -19.59
N GLY A 175 9.23 -1.43 -20.54
CA GLY A 175 10.13 -0.29 -20.77
C GLY A 175 10.19 0.68 -19.58
N ALA A 176 9.08 0.85 -18.82
CA ALA A 176 9.08 1.66 -17.61
C ALA A 176 9.87 1.02 -16.46
N PHE A 177 9.86 -0.32 -16.38
CA PHE A 177 10.72 -1.08 -15.47
C PHE A 177 12.19 -1.01 -15.92
N ALA A 178 12.47 -1.26 -17.20
CA ALA A 178 13.82 -1.25 -17.76
C ALA A 178 14.51 0.12 -17.62
N ALA A 179 13.78 1.22 -17.79
CA ALA A 179 14.31 2.57 -17.56
C ALA A 179 14.74 2.80 -16.10
N LEU A 180 13.96 2.34 -15.12
CA LEU A 180 14.32 2.46 -13.70
C LEU A 180 15.45 1.51 -13.30
N ALA A 181 15.49 0.31 -13.87
CA ALA A 181 16.60 -0.64 -13.68
C ALA A 181 17.90 -0.12 -14.28
N GLY A 182 17.86 0.41 -15.51
CA GLY A 182 19.01 1.04 -16.17
C GLY A 182 19.49 2.30 -15.44
N ALA A 183 18.58 3.11 -14.92
CA ALA A 183 18.93 4.24 -14.05
C ALA A 183 19.61 3.79 -12.76
N ALA A 184 19.15 2.69 -12.12
CA ALA A 184 19.80 2.16 -10.93
C ALA A 184 21.22 1.60 -11.22
N ALA A 185 21.40 0.91 -12.35
CA ALA A 185 22.72 0.46 -12.79
C ALA A 185 23.65 1.64 -13.13
N ALA A 186 23.13 2.72 -13.73
CA ALA A 186 23.90 3.93 -14.02
C ALA A 186 24.30 4.69 -12.72
N VAL A 187 23.42 4.74 -11.71
CA VAL A 187 23.74 5.30 -10.39
C VAL A 187 24.84 4.49 -9.69
N ASP A 188 24.76 3.16 -9.69
CA ASP A 188 25.83 2.33 -9.12
C ASP A 188 27.14 2.45 -9.93
N ALA A 189 27.08 2.59 -11.25
CA ALA A 189 28.28 2.86 -12.05
C ALA A 189 28.92 4.21 -11.71
N LEU A 190 28.14 5.28 -11.57
CA LEU A 190 28.64 6.60 -11.15
C LEU A 190 29.18 6.59 -9.71
N ARG A 191 28.56 5.81 -8.82
CA ARG A 191 29.00 5.58 -7.44
C ARG A 191 30.34 4.85 -7.36
N PHE A 192 30.49 3.74 -8.08
CA PHE A 192 31.64 2.84 -7.92
C PHE A 192 32.80 3.10 -8.90
N ALA A 193 32.56 3.71 -10.06
CA ALA A 193 33.60 3.96 -11.08
C ALA A 193 33.98 5.45 -11.24
N ALA A 194 33.17 6.37 -10.71
CA ALA A 194 33.43 7.81 -10.81
C ALA A 194 33.35 8.56 -9.46
N ASP A 195 33.12 7.85 -8.36
CA ASP A 195 33.04 8.33 -6.96
C ASP A 195 32.20 9.63 -6.80
N VAL A 196 31.12 9.77 -7.58
CA VAL A 196 30.31 10.99 -7.61
C VAL A 196 29.49 11.10 -6.32
N PRO A 197 29.78 12.07 -5.43
CA PRO A 197 29.17 12.10 -4.11
C PRO A 197 27.67 12.39 -4.18
N TYR A 198 26.92 11.75 -3.30
CA TYR A 198 25.45 11.85 -3.17
C TYR A 198 24.63 11.27 -4.33
N VAL A 199 25.25 10.74 -5.41
CA VAL A 199 24.52 10.11 -6.53
C VAL A 199 23.77 8.86 -6.07
N GLU A 200 24.34 8.13 -5.11
CA GLU A 200 23.82 6.90 -4.53
C GLU A 200 22.41 7.05 -3.94
N PHE A 201 22.04 8.24 -3.45
CA PHE A 201 20.71 8.48 -2.90
C PHE A 201 19.60 8.39 -3.96
N LEU A 202 19.92 8.51 -5.25
CA LEU A 202 18.96 8.31 -6.35
C LEU A 202 18.45 6.86 -6.41
N ASN A 203 19.18 5.87 -5.87
CA ASN A 203 18.71 4.49 -5.82
C ASN A 203 17.59 4.25 -4.80
N PHE A 204 17.43 5.12 -3.79
CA PHE A 204 16.21 5.12 -2.95
C PHE A 204 14.94 5.40 -3.78
N ALA A 205 15.07 6.09 -4.93
CA ALA A 205 14.02 6.13 -5.93
C ALA A 205 14.13 4.93 -6.90
N CYS A 206 15.22 4.81 -7.67
CA CYS A 206 15.26 3.93 -8.84
C CYS A 206 15.00 2.44 -8.52
N VAL A 207 15.70 1.88 -7.52
CA VAL A 207 15.56 0.45 -7.15
C VAL A 207 14.17 0.16 -6.59
N TRP A 208 13.72 0.94 -5.61
CA TRP A 208 12.42 0.71 -4.97
C TRP A 208 11.24 0.96 -5.92
N LEU A 209 11.34 1.94 -6.83
CA LEU A 209 10.31 2.18 -7.85
C LEU A 209 10.31 1.12 -8.96
N ALA A 210 11.46 0.55 -9.32
CA ALA A 210 11.51 -0.60 -10.23
C ALA A 210 10.78 -1.82 -9.62
N LEU A 211 10.99 -2.09 -8.33
CA LEU A 211 10.29 -3.15 -7.59
C LEU A 211 8.78 -2.86 -7.44
N HIS A 212 8.38 -1.59 -7.32
CA HIS A 212 6.98 -1.16 -7.39
C HIS A 212 6.35 -1.41 -8.77
N GLN A 213 7.07 -1.14 -9.87
CA GLN A 213 6.61 -1.38 -11.24
C GLN A 213 6.34 -2.87 -11.55
N LEU A 214 7.08 -3.80 -10.95
CA LEU A 214 6.77 -5.24 -11.04
C LEU A 214 5.34 -5.54 -10.55
N GLY A 215 4.85 -4.79 -9.57
CA GLY A 215 3.47 -4.85 -9.08
C GLY A 215 2.43 -4.38 -10.10
N PHE A 216 2.75 -3.37 -10.92
CA PHE A 216 1.88 -2.92 -12.02
C PHE A 216 1.89 -3.93 -13.17
N LEU A 217 3.06 -4.47 -13.53
CA LEU A 217 3.22 -5.56 -14.48
C LEU A 217 2.44 -6.82 -14.06
N ARG A 218 2.36 -7.11 -12.75
CA ARG A 218 1.55 -8.19 -12.18
C ARG A 218 0.05 -7.89 -12.16
N ALA A 219 -0.35 -6.63 -11.99
CA ALA A 219 -1.75 -6.21 -12.10
C ALA A 219 -2.28 -6.37 -13.53
N ASP A 220 -1.41 -6.15 -14.53
CA ASP A 220 -1.70 -6.35 -15.96
C ASP A 220 -1.42 -7.79 -16.45
N GLY A 221 -1.10 -8.74 -15.55
CA GLY A 221 -0.85 -10.15 -15.90
C GLY A 221 0.43 -10.42 -16.72
N ARG A 222 1.33 -9.45 -16.85
CA ARG A 222 2.53 -9.52 -17.71
C ARG A 222 3.68 -10.36 -17.13
N LEU A 223 3.66 -10.69 -15.84
CA LEU A 223 4.57 -11.66 -15.20
C LEU A 223 4.22 -13.11 -15.61
N ARG A 224 4.52 -13.49 -16.86
CA ARG A 224 4.19 -14.80 -17.44
C ARG A 224 5.22 -15.90 -17.16
N ARG A 225 6.45 -15.56 -16.77
CA ARG A 225 7.57 -16.50 -16.53
C ARG A 225 8.24 -16.26 -15.15
N PRO A 226 7.54 -16.48 -14.02
CA PRO A 226 8.08 -16.19 -12.69
C PRO A 226 9.33 -17.00 -12.33
N ALA A 227 9.49 -18.22 -12.86
CA ALA A 227 10.72 -19.01 -12.69
C ALA A 227 11.95 -18.36 -13.36
N ALA A 228 11.79 -17.78 -14.55
CA ALA A 228 12.88 -17.08 -15.23
C ALA A 228 13.23 -15.77 -14.52
N LEU A 229 12.22 -15.05 -14.01
CA LEU A 229 12.42 -13.86 -13.16
C LEU A 229 13.18 -14.22 -11.88
N ALA A 230 12.82 -15.32 -11.22
CA ALA A 230 13.48 -15.82 -10.03
C ALA A 230 14.95 -16.19 -10.30
N ALA A 231 15.19 -17.03 -11.31
CA ALA A 231 16.53 -17.50 -11.66
C ALA A 231 17.46 -16.38 -12.12
N ALA A 232 16.99 -15.47 -12.97
CA ALA A 232 17.78 -14.33 -13.43
C ALA A 232 18.07 -13.33 -12.30
N GLY A 233 17.10 -13.11 -11.39
CA GLY A 233 17.32 -12.30 -10.19
C GLY A 233 18.36 -12.90 -9.24
N MET A 234 18.28 -14.21 -9.00
CA MET A 234 19.24 -14.92 -8.16
C MET A 234 20.63 -14.89 -8.77
N ALA A 235 20.77 -15.34 -10.02
CA ALA A 235 22.06 -15.36 -10.73
C ALA A 235 22.69 -13.96 -10.84
N GLY A 236 21.87 -12.93 -11.11
CA GLY A 236 22.33 -11.54 -11.12
C GLY A 236 22.85 -11.08 -9.75
N ALA A 237 22.10 -11.31 -8.67
CA ALA A 237 22.53 -10.96 -7.32
C ALA A 237 23.80 -11.73 -6.91
N THR A 238 23.87 -13.04 -7.19
CA THR A 238 25.04 -13.87 -6.90
C THR A 238 26.27 -13.43 -7.68
N ALA A 239 26.14 -13.12 -8.98
CA ALA A 239 27.25 -12.62 -9.79
C ALA A 239 27.74 -11.24 -9.30
N LEU A 240 26.83 -10.34 -8.94
CA LEU A 240 27.18 -9.01 -8.41
C LEU A 240 27.91 -9.11 -7.06
N VAL A 241 27.47 -9.98 -6.15
CA VAL A 241 28.12 -10.18 -4.85
C VAL A 241 29.43 -10.98 -4.95
N ALA A 242 29.55 -11.90 -5.91
CA ALA A 242 30.76 -12.71 -6.08
C ALA A 242 31.87 -12.03 -6.91
N LEU A 243 31.53 -11.09 -7.78
CA LEU A 243 32.46 -10.47 -8.76
C LEU A 243 32.52 -8.93 -8.68
N GLY A 244 31.60 -8.28 -7.95
CA GLY A 244 31.50 -6.82 -7.86
C GLY A 244 31.67 -6.31 -6.42
N PRO A 245 31.61 -4.97 -6.22
CA PRO A 245 31.83 -4.32 -4.93
C PRO A 245 30.64 -4.43 -3.95
N TYR A 246 29.79 -5.44 -4.08
CA TYR A 246 28.52 -5.57 -3.36
C TYR A 246 28.66 -6.53 -2.17
N PRO A 247 28.29 -6.12 -0.93
CA PRO A 247 28.46 -6.99 0.24
C PRO A 247 27.52 -8.21 0.18
N LEU A 248 27.87 -9.27 0.93
CA LEU A 248 27.07 -10.48 1.03
C LEU A 248 25.71 -10.23 1.71
N SER A 249 25.67 -9.31 2.67
CA SER A 249 24.46 -8.92 3.38
C SER A 249 23.50 -8.14 2.48
N MET A 250 22.23 -8.57 2.45
CA MET A 250 21.13 -7.80 1.87
C MET A 250 20.51 -6.82 2.89
N VAL A 251 21.05 -6.70 4.11
CA VAL A 251 20.71 -5.64 5.08
C VAL A 251 21.89 -4.67 5.26
N GLY A 252 21.67 -3.52 5.91
CA GLY A 252 22.78 -2.66 6.33
C GLY A 252 23.45 -3.18 7.60
N MET A 253 24.78 -3.29 7.58
CA MET A 253 25.60 -3.76 8.70
C MET A 253 26.34 -2.60 9.39
N PRO A 254 26.54 -2.66 10.72
CA PRO A 254 27.49 -1.77 11.39
C PRO A 254 28.91 -1.98 10.85
N GLY A 255 29.63 -0.90 10.56
CA GLY A 255 31.03 -0.93 10.09
C GLY A 255 31.23 -1.12 8.58
N GLU A 256 30.24 -1.61 7.82
CA GLU A 256 30.36 -1.73 6.36
C GLU A 256 30.27 -0.35 5.67
N LYS A 257 31.26 -0.01 4.83
CA LYS A 257 31.28 1.23 4.03
C LYS A 257 30.23 1.25 2.90
N ILE A 258 29.87 0.07 2.40
CA ILE A 258 28.89 -0.12 1.33
C ILE A 258 27.79 -1.00 1.90
N SER A 259 26.53 -0.60 1.70
CA SER A 259 25.35 -1.37 2.06
C SER A 259 24.50 -1.60 0.81
N ASN A 260 23.91 -2.79 0.68
CA ASN A 260 22.94 -3.07 -0.38
C ASN A 260 21.57 -2.38 -0.17
N MET A 261 21.36 -1.75 0.99
CA MET A 261 20.06 -1.20 1.42
C MET A 261 20.05 0.31 1.69
N ALA A 262 21.20 0.88 2.04
CA ALA A 262 21.32 2.25 2.52
C ALA A 262 22.55 2.96 1.91
N PRO A 263 22.40 3.57 0.71
CA PRO A 263 21.28 3.46 -0.21
C PRO A 263 21.20 2.11 -0.93
N PRO A 264 20.05 1.76 -1.54
CA PRO A 264 19.89 0.53 -2.30
C PRO A 264 20.89 0.35 -3.43
N THR A 265 21.19 -0.88 -3.78
CA THR A 265 22.04 -1.24 -4.92
C THR A 265 21.24 -1.94 -6.02
N PHE A 266 21.84 -2.04 -7.21
CA PHE A 266 21.38 -2.88 -8.30
C PHE A 266 21.42 -4.36 -7.92
N ALA A 267 22.34 -4.79 -7.04
CA ALA A 267 22.31 -6.12 -6.44
C ALA A 267 21.01 -6.37 -5.63
N LEU A 268 20.52 -5.38 -4.87
CA LEU A 268 19.22 -5.47 -4.21
C LEU A 268 18.05 -5.48 -5.21
N LEU A 269 18.17 -4.82 -6.36
CA LEU A 269 17.18 -4.94 -7.43
C LEU A 269 17.12 -6.38 -7.98
N CYS A 270 18.26 -7.00 -8.26
CA CYS A 270 18.35 -8.41 -8.68
C CYS A 270 17.79 -9.36 -7.61
N HIS A 271 18.16 -9.18 -6.34
CA HIS A 271 17.61 -9.91 -5.20
C HIS A 271 16.08 -9.76 -5.09
N GLY A 272 15.56 -8.57 -5.36
CA GLY A 272 14.13 -8.31 -5.43
C GLY A 272 13.44 -9.03 -6.60
N LEU A 273 14.10 -9.20 -7.75
CA LEU A 273 13.58 -10.03 -8.86
C LEU A 273 13.53 -11.51 -8.46
N TRP A 274 14.54 -12.00 -7.73
CA TRP A 274 14.54 -13.34 -7.13
C TRP A 274 13.29 -13.54 -6.26
N LEU A 275 13.10 -12.67 -5.26
CA LEU A 275 11.98 -12.79 -4.33
C LEU A 275 10.61 -12.62 -4.99
N VAL A 276 10.46 -11.68 -5.93
CA VAL A 276 9.20 -11.49 -6.67
C VAL A 276 8.87 -12.69 -7.55
N GLY A 277 9.87 -13.29 -8.19
CA GLY A 277 9.71 -14.55 -8.93
C GLY A 277 9.30 -15.71 -8.01
N ALA A 278 9.97 -15.85 -6.86
CA ALA A 278 9.69 -16.89 -5.87
C ALA A 278 8.26 -16.81 -5.30
N VAL A 279 7.78 -15.62 -4.90
CA VAL A 279 6.40 -15.50 -4.36
C VAL A 279 5.33 -15.73 -5.43
N GLU A 280 5.59 -15.41 -6.70
CA GLU A 280 4.66 -15.71 -7.79
C GLU A 280 4.62 -17.20 -8.16
N LEU A 281 5.72 -17.95 -7.98
CA LEU A 281 5.70 -19.42 -8.01
C LEU A 281 4.84 -19.98 -6.85
N LEU A 282 5.03 -19.44 -5.64
CA LEU A 282 4.27 -19.81 -4.44
C LEU A 282 2.81 -19.30 -4.43
N ARG A 283 2.36 -18.56 -5.45
CA ARG A 283 1.00 -18.01 -5.53
C ARG A 283 -0.09 -19.08 -5.43
N ARG A 284 0.12 -20.27 -6.03
CA ARG A 284 -0.82 -21.40 -5.97
C ARG A 284 -0.99 -21.96 -4.55
N PRO A 285 0.06 -22.38 -3.81
CA PRO A 285 -0.09 -22.81 -2.43
C PRO A 285 -0.57 -21.69 -1.50
N MET A 286 -0.12 -20.44 -1.68
CA MET A 286 -0.64 -19.30 -0.90
C MET A 286 -2.16 -19.10 -1.10
N ALA A 287 -2.68 -19.23 -2.32
CA ALA A 287 -4.11 -19.14 -2.60
C ALA A 287 -4.92 -20.23 -1.84
N ARG A 288 -4.41 -21.47 -1.81
CA ARG A 288 -5.02 -22.57 -1.01
C ARG A 288 -4.99 -22.26 0.50
N LEU A 289 -3.93 -21.62 0.98
CA LEU A 289 -3.75 -21.29 2.39
C LEU A 289 -4.75 -20.19 2.84
N VAL A 290 -4.91 -19.11 2.06
CA VAL A 290 -5.87 -18.01 2.35
C VAL A 290 -7.32 -18.33 2.00
N ALA A 291 -7.59 -19.46 1.34
CA ALA A 291 -8.94 -20.00 1.21
C ALA A 291 -9.49 -20.49 2.57
N ARG A 292 -8.62 -20.92 3.50
CA ARG A 292 -9.00 -21.43 4.83
C ARG A 292 -9.57 -20.30 5.71
N PRO A 293 -10.84 -20.36 6.18
CA PRO A 293 -11.46 -19.27 6.96
C PRO A 293 -10.81 -18.96 8.32
N ARG A 294 -9.98 -19.87 8.87
CA ARG A 294 -9.15 -19.57 10.05
C ARG A 294 -7.98 -18.63 9.67
N VAL A 295 -7.23 -18.96 8.62
CA VAL A 295 -6.10 -18.15 8.11
C VAL A 295 -6.59 -16.78 7.63
N TRP A 296 -7.68 -16.73 6.84
CA TRP A 296 -8.16 -15.46 6.29
C TRP A 296 -8.54 -14.44 7.40
N ARG A 297 -9.15 -14.90 8.50
CA ARG A 297 -9.44 -14.02 9.67
C ARG A 297 -8.16 -13.48 10.31
N VAL A 298 -7.11 -14.29 10.44
CA VAL A 298 -5.80 -13.83 10.95
C VAL A 298 -5.18 -12.79 10.00
N VAL A 299 -5.19 -13.04 8.69
CA VAL A 299 -4.67 -12.07 7.69
C VAL A 299 -5.45 -10.76 7.71
N VAL A 300 -6.78 -10.79 7.85
CA VAL A 300 -7.61 -9.58 7.97
C VAL A 300 -7.33 -8.83 9.28
N ALA A 301 -7.22 -9.53 10.41
CA ALA A 301 -6.91 -8.93 11.71
C ALA A 301 -5.50 -8.29 11.72
N ALA A 302 -4.49 -9.02 11.23
CA ALA A 302 -3.12 -8.54 11.13
C ALA A 302 -3.00 -7.31 10.21
N ASN A 303 -3.63 -7.31 9.03
CA ASN A 303 -3.71 -6.13 8.15
C ASN A 303 -4.39 -4.92 8.82
N GLY A 304 -5.24 -5.13 9.83
CA GLY A 304 -5.90 -4.08 10.60
C GLY A 304 -5.01 -3.39 11.64
N VAL A 305 -3.92 -4.02 12.08
CA VAL A 305 -2.98 -3.50 13.10
C VAL A 305 -1.52 -3.41 12.63
N ALA A 306 -1.25 -3.84 11.39
CA ALA A 306 0.07 -3.97 10.80
C ALA A 306 0.96 -2.72 10.96
N MET A 307 0.40 -1.52 10.71
CA MET A 307 1.17 -0.28 10.79
C MET A 307 1.52 0.10 12.23
N THR A 308 0.56 -0.05 13.16
CA THR A 308 0.76 0.15 14.60
C THR A 308 1.84 -0.80 15.11
N ALA A 309 1.76 -2.09 14.80
CA ALA A 309 2.76 -3.08 15.19
C ALA A 309 4.15 -2.75 14.63
N PHE A 310 4.25 -2.35 13.36
CA PHE A 310 5.52 -1.96 12.74
C PHE A 310 6.15 -0.71 13.34
N LEU A 311 5.37 0.27 13.82
CA LEU A 311 5.94 1.43 14.51
C LEU A 311 6.44 1.05 15.92
N TRP A 312 5.64 0.28 16.67
CA TRP A 312 5.91 -0.01 18.08
C TRP A 312 6.85 -1.20 18.36
N HIS A 313 7.17 -2.05 17.38
CA HIS A 313 7.94 -3.29 17.63
C HIS A 313 9.37 -3.08 18.16
N LEU A 314 10.08 -2.01 17.76
CA LEU A 314 11.40 -1.69 18.32
C LEU A 314 11.29 -1.14 19.74
N THR A 315 10.28 -0.30 20.02
CA THR A 315 9.95 0.14 21.38
C THR A 315 9.64 -1.05 22.29
N ALA A 316 8.91 -2.05 21.79
CA ALA A 316 8.64 -3.28 22.52
C ALA A 316 9.92 -4.10 22.80
N MET A 317 10.81 -4.25 21.80
CA MET A 317 12.07 -4.98 21.97
C MET A 317 13.02 -4.29 22.96
N LEU A 318 13.14 -2.97 22.88
CA LEU A 318 13.93 -2.17 23.82
C LEU A 318 13.33 -2.21 25.23
N GLY A 319 11.99 -2.22 25.36
CA GLY A 319 11.31 -2.44 26.63
C GLY A 319 11.58 -3.81 27.24
N VAL A 320 11.64 -4.87 26.42
CA VAL A 320 12.03 -6.22 26.87
C VAL A 320 13.49 -6.27 27.31
N TYR A 321 14.43 -5.70 26.54
CA TYR A 321 15.83 -5.64 26.96
C TYR A 321 16.03 -4.78 28.21
N GLY A 322 15.36 -3.64 28.32
CA GLY A 322 15.36 -2.81 29.53
C GLY A 322 14.81 -3.53 30.75
N ALA A 323 13.77 -4.35 30.59
CA ALA A 323 13.23 -5.18 31.66
C ALA A 323 14.16 -6.36 32.04
N LEU A 324 14.88 -6.95 31.09
CA LEU A 324 15.90 -7.97 31.39
C LEU A 324 17.07 -7.38 32.19
N LEU A 325 17.56 -6.19 31.79
CA LEU A 325 18.61 -5.46 32.50
C LEU A 325 18.15 -5.02 33.90
N ALA A 326 16.93 -4.49 34.04
CA ALA A 326 16.37 -4.04 35.32
C ALA A 326 15.93 -5.19 36.27
N LEU A 327 16.10 -6.45 35.85
CA LEU A 327 15.88 -7.65 36.65
C LEU A 327 17.16 -8.48 36.78
N ASP A 328 18.31 -7.91 36.44
CA ASP A 328 19.65 -8.53 36.45
C ASP A 328 19.70 -9.90 35.73
N VAL A 329 18.85 -10.09 34.70
CA VAL A 329 18.79 -11.35 33.94
C VAL A 329 19.99 -11.43 33.01
N PRO A 330 20.85 -12.46 33.11
CA PRO A 330 22.04 -12.57 32.28
C PRO A 330 21.73 -12.48 30.78
N LEU A 331 22.45 -11.60 30.09
CA LEU A 331 22.44 -11.50 28.63
C LEU A 331 23.57 -12.39 28.07
N PRO A 332 23.28 -13.60 27.57
CA PRO A 332 24.32 -14.50 27.07
C PRO A 332 24.97 -13.93 25.80
N ALA A 333 26.26 -14.23 25.61
CA ALA A 333 27.02 -13.81 24.44
C ALA A 333 26.27 -14.13 23.13
N PRO A 334 26.20 -13.21 22.14
CA PRO A 334 25.46 -13.43 20.90
C PRO A 334 25.89 -14.71 20.16
N ALA A 335 24.95 -15.31 19.42
CA ALA A 335 25.10 -16.61 18.74
C ALA A 335 25.43 -17.84 19.61
N SER A 336 25.71 -17.70 20.92
CA SER A 336 25.91 -18.83 21.83
C SER A 336 24.65 -19.70 21.99
N ALA A 337 24.81 -20.95 22.43
CA ALA A 337 23.68 -21.85 22.69
C ALA A 337 22.67 -21.27 23.70
N ALA A 338 23.15 -20.61 24.76
CA ALA A 338 22.29 -19.92 25.74
C ALA A 338 21.52 -18.75 25.11
N TRP A 339 22.13 -18.00 24.19
CA TRP A 339 21.45 -16.94 23.44
C TRP A 339 20.34 -17.49 22.54
N TRP A 340 20.58 -18.60 21.84
CA TRP A 340 19.54 -19.28 21.06
C TRP A 340 18.39 -19.84 21.90
N VAL A 341 18.65 -20.31 23.13
CA VAL A 341 17.59 -20.69 24.09
C VAL A 341 16.79 -19.46 24.57
N GLN A 342 17.44 -18.30 24.74
CA GLN A 342 16.78 -17.06 25.15
C GLN A 342 15.95 -16.41 24.01
N VAL A 343 16.28 -16.66 22.73
CA VAL A 343 15.61 -16.03 21.57
C VAL A 343 14.08 -16.28 21.52
N PRO A 344 13.55 -17.52 21.62
CA PRO A 344 12.11 -17.77 21.59
C PRO A 344 11.31 -17.05 22.70
N PRO A 345 11.66 -17.12 24.01
CA PRO A 345 10.92 -16.38 25.03
C PRO A 345 11.09 -14.85 24.88
N ARG A 346 12.26 -14.36 24.46
CA ARG A 346 12.48 -12.92 24.19
C ARG A 346 11.60 -12.40 23.06
N ILE A 347 11.44 -13.18 21.97
CA ILE A 347 10.51 -12.87 20.87
C ILE A 347 9.05 -12.96 21.32
N ALA A 348 8.69 -13.95 22.15
CA ALA A 348 7.34 -14.06 22.69
C ALA A 348 6.97 -12.85 23.59
N ALA A 349 7.90 -12.39 24.42
CA ALA A 349 7.75 -11.18 25.23
C ALA A 349 7.62 -9.93 24.35
N ALA A 350 8.48 -9.76 23.34
CA ALA A 350 8.41 -8.62 22.41
C ALA A 350 7.09 -8.60 21.61
N ALA A 351 6.58 -9.77 21.21
CA ALA A 351 5.27 -9.91 20.58
C ALA A 351 4.11 -9.55 21.53
N LEU A 352 4.18 -9.97 22.79
CA LEU A 352 3.17 -9.63 23.81
C LEU A 352 3.14 -8.12 24.11
N VAL A 353 4.31 -7.50 24.31
CA VAL A 353 4.43 -6.05 24.53
C VAL A 353 3.97 -5.28 23.29
N THR A 354 4.32 -5.73 22.08
CA THR A 354 3.81 -5.13 20.84
C THR A 354 2.28 -5.24 20.75
N ALA A 355 1.70 -6.39 21.09
CA ALA A 355 0.25 -6.58 21.11
C ALA A 355 -0.46 -5.69 22.15
N LEU A 356 0.17 -5.44 23.30
CA LEU A 356 -0.31 -4.50 24.32
C LEU A 356 -0.28 -3.04 23.82
N LEU A 357 0.85 -2.60 23.25
CA LEU A 357 0.98 -1.25 22.66
C LEU A 357 -0.05 -1.04 21.53
N VAL A 358 -0.23 -2.03 20.67
CA VAL A 358 -1.31 -2.05 19.66
C VAL A 358 -2.69 -1.95 20.31
N ALA A 359 -2.97 -2.71 21.38
CA ALA A 359 -4.28 -2.69 22.04
C ALA A 359 -4.62 -1.33 22.66
N VAL A 360 -3.61 -0.63 23.22
CA VAL A 360 -3.70 0.74 23.75
C VAL A 360 -3.93 1.75 22.62
N PHE A 361 -2.98 1.88 21.70
CA PHE A 361 -2.97 2.98 20.72
C PHE A 361 -4.03 2.84 19.62
N ARG A 362 -4.50 1.62 19.30
CA ARG A 362 -5.59 1.39 18.33
C ARG A 362 -6.87 2.19 18.64
N LYS A 363 -7.14 2.55 19.89
CA LYS A 363 -8.27 3.44 20.25
C LYS A 363 -8.09 4.87 19.72
N ALA A 364 -6.87 5.41 19.77
CA ALA A 364 -6.53 6.75 19.28
C ALA A 364 -6.34 6.78 17.75
N GLU A 365 -5.84 5.71 17.16
CA GLU A 365 -5.63 5.58 15.71
C GLU A 365 -6.91 5.28 14.91
N ALA A 366 -7.99 4.89 15.59
CA ALA A 366 -9.26 4.54 14.97
C ALA A 366 -9.81 5.71 14.12
N PRO A 367 -10.19 5.49 12.84
CA PRO A 367 -10.80 6.54 12.04
C PRO A 367 -12.09 7.04 12.68
N ALA A 368 -12.13 8.33 13.02
CA ALA A 368 -13.34 8.99 13.51
C ALA A 368 -14.49 8.75 12.52
N VAL A 369 -15.46 7.93 12.94
CA VAL A 369 -16.61 7.57 12.11
C VAL A 369 -17.41 8.86 11.85
N PRO A 370 -17.64 9.24 10.58
CA PRO A 370 -18.50 10.38 10.29
C PRO A 370 -19.87 10.13 10.93
N LYS A 371 -20.30 11.00 11.85
CA LYS A 371 -21.68 10.98 12.33
C LYS A 371 -22.57 11.05 11.09
N ARG A 372 -23.32 9.98 10.80
CA ARG A 372 -24.37 10.03 9.79
C ARG A 372 -25.35 11.10 10.26
N VAL A 373 -25.38 12.24 9.58
CA VAL A 373 -26.49 13.17 9.72
C VAL A 373 -27.72 12.38 9.30
N SER A 374 -28.62 12.15 10.24
CA SER A 374 -29.91 11.53 9.96
C SER A 374 -30.68 12.49 9.08
N SER A 375 -30.71 12.22 7.77
CA SER A 375 -31.58 12.92 6.83
C SER A 375 -33.03 12.53 7.14
N THR A 376 -33.62 13.23 8.10
CA THR A 376 -35.05 13.30 8.31
C THR A 376 -35.66 13.87 7.04
N HIS A 377 -36.09 12.99 6.14
CA HIS A 377 -36.99 13.37 5.06
C HIS A 377 -38.19 14.09 5.67
N PRO A 378 -38.52 15.31 5.24
CA PRO A 378 -39.83 15.88 5.50
C PRO A 378 -40.87 14.90 4.96
N ARG A 379 -41.80 14.48 5.81
CA ARG A 379 -42.93 13.67 5.38
C ARG A 379 -43.92 14.63 4.73
N GLU A 380 -43.98 14.64 3.40
CA GLU A 380 -44.94 15.48 2.68
C GLU A 380 -46.37 15.16 3.12
N ALA A 381 -47.08 16.18 3.60
CA ALA A 381 -48.46 16.07 4.07
C ALA A 381 -49.42 16.09 2.86
N ALA A 382 -49.44 15.01 2.10
CA ALA A 382 -50.27 14.89 0.91
C ALA A 382 -51.79 14.81 1.25
N GLY A 383 -52.49 15.91 0.99
CA GLY A 383 -53.89 15.99 0.55
C GLY A 383 -54.96 15.14 1.24
N ARG A 384 -55.83 15.79 2.03
CA ARG A 384 -57.21 15.30 2.26
C ARG A 384 -58.11 15.68 1.08
N SER A 385 -58.72 14.69 0.42
CA SER A 385 -59.99 14.71 -0.36
C SER A 385 -59.88 13.73 -1.55
N GLY A 386 -60.82 12.83 -1.82
CA GLY A 386 -62.03 12.46 -1.05
C GLY A 386 -62.93 11.47 -1.82
N SER A 387 -63.69 10.64 -1.10
CA SER A 387 -64.83 9.80 -1.56
C SER A 387 -64.61 8.79 -2.71
N LEU A 388 -64.85 7.49 -2.45
CA LEU A 388 -66.02 6.77 -2.99
C LEU A 388 -66.11 5.29 -2.53
N ARG A 389 -67.09 5.03 -1.66
CA ARG A 389 -67.96 3.83 -1.51
C ARG A 389 -67.39 2.42 -1.74
N ASP A 390 -67.42 1.60 -0.68
CA ASP A 390 -67.41 0.13 -0.78
C ASP A 390 -68.57 -0.43 -1.62
N VAL A 391 -68.30 -1.48 -2.40
CA VAL A 391 -69.31 -2.42 -2.89
C VAL A 391 -68.87 -3.85 -2.57
N LYS A 392 -69.41 -4.39 -1.48
CA LYS A 392 -69.12 -5.74 -0.98
C LYS A 392 -69.99 -6.77 -1.72
N ARG A 393 -69.40 -7.59 -2.60
CA ARG A 393 -70.04 -8.81 -3.14
C ARG A 393 -69.46 -10.07 -2.51
N SER A 394 -70.27 -11.11 -2.42
CA SER A 394 -70.06 -12.26 -1.54
C SER A 394 -70.29 -13.60 -2.25
N SER A 395 -69.82 -14.67 -1.59
CA SER A 395 -70.21 -16.08 -1.79
C SER A 395 -69.69 -16.80 -3.06
N PRO A 396 -69.71 -18.15 -3.10
CA PRO A 396 -69.92 -19.12 -2.00
C PRO A 396 -68.78 -20.16 -1.84
N SER A 397 -68.79 -20.87 -0.72
CA SER A 397 -68.01 -22.10 -0.50
C SER A 397 -68.82 -23.37 -0.81
N ARG A 398 -68.14 -24.47 -1.18
CA ARG A 398 -68.73 -25.83 -1.18
C ARG A 398 -67.68 -26.92 -0.87
N THR A 399 -67.90 -27.61 0.24
CA THR A 399 -67.90 -29.08 0.47
C THR A 399 -67.23 -30.06 -0.53
N ARG A 400 -66.73 -31.25 -0.15
CA ARG A 400 -66.36 -31.89 1.15
C ARG A 400 -65.89 -33.35 0.89
N GLY A 401 -64.78 -33.80 1.49
CA GLY A 401 -64.54 -35.21 1.87
C GLY A 401 -63.83 -36.17 0.89
N GLY A 402 -63.07 -37.12 1.46
CA GLY A 402 -62.50 -38.31 0.80
C GLY A 402 -61.24 -38.09 -0.06
N THR A 403 -60.30 -39.03 -0.22
CA THR A 403 -60.01 -40.29 0.52
C THR A 403 -58.53 -40.64 0.26
N ALA A 404 -57.83 -41.28 1.21
CA ALA A 404 -56.51 -41.88 0.96
C ALA A 404 -56.66 -43.39 0.65
N PRO A 405 -55.75 -43.98 -0.13
CA PRO A 405 -54.72 -44.80 0.53
C PRO A 405 -53.32 -44.81 -0.14
N ARG A 406 -52.37 -45.46 0.54
CA ARG A 406 -51.11 -46.05 0.03
C ARG A 406 -51.45 -47.37 -0.75
N PRO A 407 -50.53 -48.08 -1.47
CA PRO A 407 -49.10 -48.23 -1.17
C PRO A 407 -48.12 -48.48 -2.36
N ASP A 408 -46.92 -48.94 -1.99
CA ASP A 408 -45.99 -49.85 -2.72
C ASP A 408 -44.99 -49.38 -3.81
N SER A 409 -43.95 -50.21 -3.91
CA SER A 409 -42.76 -50.26 -4.78
C SER A 409 -42.75 -51.68 -5.42
N PRO A 410 -41.88 -52.09 -6.40
CA PRO A 410 -40.50 -51.62 -6.62
C PRO A 410 -39.93 -51.65 -8.08
N ALA A 411 -38.65 -51.27 -8.16
CA ALA A 411 -37.57 -51.65 -9.09
C ALA A 411 -37.82 -52.32 -10.48
N GLN A 412 -37.10 -51.82 -11.50
CA GLN A 412 -36.56 -52.63 -12.62
C GLN A 412 -35.27 -52.00 -13.22
N ARG A 413 -34.66 -52.61 -14.26
CA ARG A 413 -33.26 -52.37 -14.69
C ARG A 413 -32.96 -52.93 -16.10
N ILE A 414 -31.78 -52.61 -16.71
CA ILE A 414 -31.10 -53.29 -17.86
C ILE A 414 -31.73 -52.96 -19.27
N PRO A 415 -31.06 -53.06 -20.46
CA PRO A 415 -29.63 -53.25 -20.87
C PRO A 415 -29.04 -52.13 -21.82
N PRO A 416 -27.77 -52.26 -22.29
CA PRO A 416 -27.11 -51.36 -23.28
C PRO A 416 -26.53 -52.04 -24.56
N ALA A 417 -26.15 -51.24 -25.57
CA ALA A 417 -25.24 -51.58 -26.71
C ALA A 417 -24.83 -50.29 -27.49
N GLN A 418 -23.90 -50.21 -28.46
CA GLN A 418 -22.53 -50.75 -28.69
C GLN A 418 -21.92 -49.98 -29.90
N ARG A 419 -20.63 -49.55 -29.84
CA ARG A 419 -19.66 -49.22 -30.95
C ARG A 419 -20.15 -48.30 -32.12
N GLU A 420 -19.37 -47.87 -33.13
CA GLU A 420 -17.98 -48.13 -33.57
C GLU A 420 -17.37 -46.93 -34.37
N THR A 421 -16.03 -46.81 -34.39
CA THR A 421 -15.12 -46.15 -35.40
C THR A 421 -15.31 -44.71 -35.95
N ALA A 422 -14.17 -44.07 -36.27
CA ALA A 422 -14.01 -42.89 -37.15
C ALA A 422 -13.31 -43.28 -38.48
N PRO A 423 -13.16 -42.40 -39.50
CA PRO A 423 -11.98 -41.49 -39.53
C PRO A 423 -12.19 -40.13 -40.29
N ARG A 424 -11.10 -39.35 -40.47
CA ARG A 424 -10.93 -38.26 -41.48
C ARG A 424 -10.16 -38.78 -42.71
N PRO A 425 -10.12 -38.10 -43.88
CA PRO A 425 -9.08 -37.07 -44.14
C PRO A 425 -9.47 -35.92 -45.14
N ASP A 426 -8.61 -34.88 -45.23
CA ASP A 426 -8.07 -34.16 -46.44
C ASP A 426 -8.98 -33.68 -47.62
N SER A 427 -8.67 -32.64 -48.44
CA SER A 427 -7.60 -31.59 -48.52
C SER A 427 -7.96 -30.48 -49.57
N LEU A 428 -7.01 -29.60 -49.93
CA LEU A 428 -6.97 -28.63 -51.08
C LEU A 428 -7.87 -27.35 -51.01
N ALA A 429 -7.68 -26.30 -51.84
CA ALA A 429 -6.47 -25.54 -52.24
C ALA A 429 -6.82 -24.22 -53.01
N GLN A 430 -6.05 -23.13 -52.76
CA GLN A 430 -5.75 -21.95 -53.62
C GLN A 430 -6.82 -21.23 -54.51
N ARG A 431 -6.89 -19.87 -54.42
CA ARG A 431 -6.76 -18.87 -55.54
C ARG A 431 -6.88 -17.41 -55.04
N ILE A 432 -6.46 -16.42 -55.86
CA ILE A 432 -6.40 -14.96 -55.56
C ILE A 432 -6.60 -14.13 -56.89
N PRO A 433 -6.76 -12.78 -56.88
CA PRO A 433 -8.01 -11.99 -56.84
C PRO A 433 -8.57 -11.62 -58.26
N PRO A 434 -8.50 -10.42 -58.92
CA PRO A 434 -8.04 -9.05 -58.58
C PRO A 434 -9.00 -7.83 -58.85
N ALA A 435 -8.89 -6.80 -58.01
CA ALA A 435 -8.96 -5.33 -58.22
C ALA A 435 -10.02 -4.59 -59.12
N GLN A 436 -10.63 -3.56 -58.51
CA GLN A 436 -10.91 -2.17 -59.00
C GLN A 436 -11.27 -1.33 -57.74
N ARG A 437 -10.73 -0.15 -57.39
CA ARG A 437 -10.27 1.10 -58.06
C ARG A 437 -11.41 2.09 -58.38
N GLY A 438 -11.42 3.23 -57.69
CA GLY A 438 -12.31 4.37 -57.91
C GLY A 438 -12.07 5.48 -56.87
N GLU A 439 -11.58 6.64 -57.32
CA GLU A 439 -11.23 7.80 -56.48
C GLU A 439 -12.17 8.98 -56.74
N THR A 440 -12.40 9.86 -55.76
CA THR A 440 -12.39 11.34 -55.93
C THR A 440 -12.59 12.07 -54.59
N VAL A 441 -12.20 13.35 -54.52
CA VAL A 441 -12.06 14.19 -53.32
C VAL A 441 -12.55 15.63 -53.65
N PRO A 442 -13.07 16.43 -52.68
CA PRO A 442 -14.06 17.49 -52.98
C PRO A 442 -13.55 18.95 -52.94
N ARG A 443 -14.45 19.85 -53.34
CA ARG A 443 -14.46 21.33 -53.19
C ARG A 443 -15.92 21.83 -53.27
N SER A 444 -16.30 23.06 -52.92
CA SER A 444 -16.00 23.95 -51.78
C SER A 444 -16.90 25.22 -51.91
N ASP A 445 -16.92 26.06 -50.87
CA ASP A 445 -17.30 27.49 -50.92
C ASP A 445 -18.78 27.94 -50.94
N SER A 446 -18.96 29.21 -50.55
CA SER A 446 -20.17 30.02 -50.33
C SER A 446 -19.76 31.49 -50.66
N PRO A 447 -20.47 32.63 -50.35
CA PRO A 447 -21.68 32.87 -49.54
C PRO A 447 -22.62 33.98 -50.13
N ALA A 448 -23.32 34.73 -49.25
CA ALA A 448 -24.05 36.00 -49.47
C ALA A 448 -25.49 35.91 -50.06
N GLN A 449 -26.44 36.83 -49.82
CA GLN A 449 -26.49 38.03 -48.93
C GLN A 449 -27.94 38.43 -48.52
N ARG A 450 -28.06 39.19 -47.40
CA ARG A 450 -29.10 40.17 -46.93
C ARG A 450 -30.46 40.27 -47.69
N SER A 451 -31.62 40.44 -47.03
CA SER A 451 -31.98 41.63 -46.21
C SER A 451 -33.24 41.43 -45.32
N ARG A 452 -33.51 42.40 -44.42
CA ARG A 452 -34.72 42.57 -43.56
C ARG A 452 -35.37 43.94 -43.89
N PRO A 453 -36.65 44.24 -43.54
CA PRO A 453 -37.27 44.18 -42.21
C PRO A 453 -38.44 43.13 -42.17
N ALA A 454 -39.55 43.17 -41.41
CA ALA A 454 -40.16 44.15 -40.51
C ALA A 454 -40.97 43.51 -39.34
N GLN A 455 -42.17 44.03 -39.07
CA GLN A 455 -43.06 43.85 -37.89
C GLN A 455 -44.50 44.30 -38.26
N PRO A 456 -45.53 44.12 -37.41
CA PRO A 456 -45.70 43.15 -36.30
C PRO A 456 -47.05 42.41 -36.32
N GLU A 457 -47.15 41.30 -35.58
CA GLU A 457 -48.39 40.94 -34.87
C GLU A 457 -48.03 40.47 -33.45
N ALA A 458 -48.95 40.68 -32.50
CA ALA A 458 -48.74 40.39 -31.09
C ALA A 458 -49.72 39.32 -30.59
N ALA A 459 -49.17 38.22 -30.06
CA ALA A 459 -49.92 37.25 -29.27
C ALA A 459 -49.15 37.02 -27.96
N LEU A 460 -49.86 37.05 -26.84
CA LEU A 460 -49.28 36.73 -25.53
C LEU A 460 -49.18 35.20 -25.41
N ASP A 461 -48.02 34.70 -24.98
CA ASP A 461 -47.91 33.37 -24.38
C ASP A 461 -47.28 33.49 -22.97
N LEU A 462 -47.75 32.65 -22.05
CA LEU A 462 -47.60 32.83 -20.61
C LEU A 462 -46.53 31.91 -20.03
N GLY A 463 -45.28 32.39 -20.03
CA GLY A 463 -44.34 32.13 -18.94
C GLY A 463 -43.99 30.66 -18.65
N SER A 464 -43.41 29.94 -19.62
CA SER A 464 -42.73 28.68 -19.32
C SER A 464 -41.48 28.94 -18.42
N PRO A 465 -41.33 28.26 -17.27
CA PRO A 465 -40.38 28.66 -16.24
C PRO A 465 -38.92 28.29 -16.57
N ALA A 466 -38.22 29.26 -17.16
CA ALA A 466 -36.76 29.38 -17.17
C ALA A 466 -35.98 28.08 -17.42
N GLN A 467 -35.83 27.71 -18.69
CA GLN A 467 -34.67 26.94 -19.15
C GLN A 467 -33.41 27.77 -18.86
N ARG A 468 -32.88 27.65 -17.64
CA ARG A 468 -31.70 28.40 -17.20
C ARG A 468 -30.50 27.98 -18.03
N ASP A 469 -29.97 28.91 -18.81
CA ASP A 469 -28.67 28.76 -19.45
C ASP A 469 -27.62 28.35 -18.40
N THR A 470 -27.14 27.11 -18.51
CA THR A 470 -25.97 26.65 -17.75
C THR A 470 -24.73 27.23 -18.41
N ALA A 471 -24.52 28.53 -18.22
CA ALA A 471 -23.45 29.29 -18.83
C ALA A 471 -22.06 28.65 -18.58
N PRO A 472 -21.06 28.84 -19.47
CA PRO A 472 -19.78 28.11 -19.44
C PRO A 472 -18.93 28.21 -18.16
N TYR A 473 -19.32 29.07 -17.21
CA TYR A 473 -18.66 29.28 -15.91
C TYR A 473 -18.38 28.01 -15.10
N SER A 474 -19.17 26.93 -15.28
CA SER A 474 -19.05 25.74 -14.41
C SER A 474 -17.87 24.81 -14.71
N THR A 475 -17.20 24.93 -15.86
CA THR A 475 -16.08 24.05 -16.25
C THR A 475 -14.74 24.55 -15.71
N THR A 476 -14.40 25.82 -15.97
CA THR A 476 -13.13 26.43 -15.58
C THR A 476 -12.95 26.48 -14.07
N ALA A 477 -14.02 26.77 -13.31
CA ALA A 477 -14.01 26.73 -11.85
C ALA A 477 -13.75 25.30 -11.32
N ARG A 478 -14.40 24.28 -11.89
CA ARG A 478 -14.17 22.87 -11.52
C ARG A 478 -12.77 22.39 -11.88
N GLN A 479 -12.21 22.81 -13.02
CA GLN A 479 -10.82 22.51 -13.39
C GLN A 479 -9.82 23.18 -12.44
N ARG A 480 -9.99 24.48 -12.13
CA ARG A 480 -9.14 25.19 -11.15
C ARG A 480 -9.17 24.52 -9.78
N HIS A 481 -10.35 24.16 -9.27
CA HIS A 481 -10.49 23.41 -8.00
C HIS A 481 -9.82 22.02 -8.06
N ARG A 482 -9.94 21.28 -9.17
CA ARG A 482 -9.24 19.98 -9.33
C ARG A 482 -7.71 20.16 -9.31
N ALA A 483 -7.20 21.22 -9.92
CA ALA A 483 -5.77 21.54 -9.94
C ALA A 483 -5.25 21.95 -8.56
N THR A 484 -5.88 22.92 -7.89
CA THR A 484 -5.44 23.39 -6.56
C THR A 484 -5.50 22.29 -5.49
N ALA A 485 -6.56 21.48 -5.47
CA ALA A 485 -6.66 20.33 -4.56
C ALA A 485 -5.56 19.28 -4.84
N SER A 486 -5.22 19.03 -6.10
CA SER A 486 -4.14 18.08 -6.45
C SER A 486 -2.76 18.64 -6.10
N ALA A 487 -2.51 19.94 -6.32
CA ALA A 487 -1.27 20.61 -5.94
C ALA A 487 -1.09 20.67 -4.41
N ALA A 488 -2.13 20.99 -3.65
CA ALA A 488 -2.10 20.98 -2.19
C ALA A 488 -1.86 19.56 -1.62
N ALA A 489 -2.46 18.54 -2.23
CA ALA A 489 -2.19 17.15 -1.86
C ALA A 489 -0.75 16.72 -2.20
N ALA A 490 -0.20 17.17 -3.33
CA ALA A 490 1.18 16.90 -3.75
C ALA A 490 2.20 17.59 -2.81
N ALA A 491 2.03 18.89 -2.54
CA ALA A 491 2.86 19.62 -1.59
C ALA A 491 2.81 19.00 -0.19
N GLY A 492 1.61 18.61 0.27
CA GLY A 492 1.43 17.98 1.57
C GLY A 492 2.07 16.59 1.69
N VAL A 493 1.98 15.72 0.68
CA VAL A 493 2.68 14.42 0.71
C VAL A 493 4.19 14.58 0.61
N THR A 494 4.70 15.53 -0.18
CA THR A 494 6.15 15.83 -0.24
C THR A 494 6.66 16.35 1.10
N LEU A 495 5.95 17.26 1.76
CA LEU A 495 6.35 17.80 3.06
C LEU A 495 6.28 16.71 4.16
N ALA A 496 5.26 15.84 4.13
CA ALA A 496 5.15 14.71 5.04
C ALA A 496 6.27 13.67 4.82
N LEU A 497 6.63 13.38 3.56
CA LEU A 497 7.75 12.52 3.18
C LEU A 497 9.07 13.06 3.73
N LEU A 498 9.36 14.35 3.48
CA LEU A 498 10.60 14.98 3.90
C LEU A 498 10.71 15.05 5.43
N GLY A 499 9.61 15.36 6.13
CA GLY A 499 9.58 15.35 7.59
C GLY A 499 9.82 13.96 8.19
N VAL A 500 9.12 12.93 7.70
CA VAL A 500 9.27 11.54 8.20
C VAL A 500 10.66 10.98 7.87
N LEU A 501 11.21 11.26 6.68
CA LEU A 501 12.54 10.80 6.28
C LEU A 501 13.66 11.57 7.02
N GLY A 502 13.52 12.88 7.23
CA GLY A 502 14.45 13.67 8.03
C GLY A 502 14.50 13.19 9.48
N LEU A 503 13.34 12.97 10.10
CA LEU A 503 13.24 12.45 11.47
C LEU A 503 13.85 11.04 11.59
N SER A 504 13.73 10.22 10.55
CA SER A 504 14.39 8.90 10.48
C SER A 504 15.92 8.95 10.52
N MET A 505 16.54 10.09 10.20
CA MET A 505 18.00 10.25 10.15
C MET A 505 18.56 11.08 11.31
N VAL A 506 17.79 12.03 11.86
CA VAL A 506 18.17 12.74 13.10
C VAL A 506 17.93 11.85 14.34
N GLY A 507 16.82 11.11 14.34
CA GLY A 507 16.25 10.51 15.55
C GLY A 507 15.53 11.53 16.44
N PHE A 508 15.07 11.09 17.61
CA PHE A 508 14.48 11.96 18.64
C PHE A 508 15.52 12.46 19.68
N ALA A 509 16.77 12.00 19.58
CA ALA A 509 17.86 12.40 20.48
C ALA A 509 18.38 13.81 20.17
N GLY A 510 18.52 14.66 21.20
CA GLY A 510 19.03 16.02 21.05
C GLY A 510 18.10 16.98 20.31
N LEU A 511 16.81 16.94 20.65
CA LEU A 511 15.80 17.90 20.19
C LEU A 511 16.17 19.34 20.54
N LEU A 512 16.82 19.57 21.68
CA LEU A 512 17.28 20.89 22.14
C LEU A 512 18.72 21.21 21.73
N GLU A 513 19.55 20.18 21.50
CA GLU A 513 20.98 20.30 21.17
C GLU A 513 21.27 20.74 19.71
N GLY A 514 20.23 21.04 18.92
CA GLY A 514 20.40 21.50 17.54
C GLY A 514 20.95 20.45 16.56
N ARG A 515 20.96 19.15 16.93
CA ARG A 515 21.48 18.08 16.05
C ARG A 515 20.74 18.07 14.70
N THR A 516 21.51 18.00 13.61
CA THR A 516 21.01 17.99 12.23
C THR A 516 21.45 16.74 11.47
N ALA A 517 20.63 16.30 10.52
CA ALA A 517 21.00 15.32 9.50
C ALA A 517 20.88 15.97 8.11
N VAL A 518 21.69 15.52 7.16
CA VAL A 518 21.62 16.00 5.77
C VAL A 518 20.55 15.20 5.01
N LEU A 519 19.43 15.87 4.71
CA LEU A 519 18.36 15.32 3.87
C LEU A 519 18.66 15.67 2.41
N VAL A 520 19.36 14.75 1.73
CA VAL A 520 19.90 14.87 0.36
C VAL A 520 20.97 15.97 0.22
N ALA A 521 20.61 17.23 0.45
CA ALA A 521 21.50 18.39 0.37
C ALA A 521 21.30 19.43 1.49
N PHE A 522 20.24 19.31 2.31
CA PHE A 522 19.88 20.31 3.31
C PHE A 522 19.97 19.76 4.73
N ARG A 523 20.52 20.53 5.67
CA ARG A 523 20.51 20.18 7.10
C ARG A 523 19.11 20.37 7.69
N VAL A 524 18.55 19.31 8.28
CA VAL A 524 17.23 19.32 8.95
C VAL A 524 17.40 18.93 10.41
N THR A 525 16.79 19.70 11.33
CA THR A 525 16.72 19.38 12.77
C THR A 525 15.50 18.52 13.09
N ALA A 526 15.51 17.79 14.21
CA ALA A 526 14.34 17.01 14.63
C ALA A 526 13.04 17.84 14.78
N PRO A 527 13.04 19.05 15.40
CA PRO A 527 11.84 19.89 15.45
C PRO A 527 11.33 20.33 14.06
N ALA A 528 12.24 20.66 13.13
CA ALA A 528 11.85 21.00 11.76
C ALA A 528 11.23 19.79 11.03
N ALA A 529 11.81 18.59 11.19
CA ALA A 529 11.29 17.36 10.62
C ALA A 529 9.87 17.02 11.15
N VAL A 530 9.63 17.19 12.46
CA VAL A 530 8.30 17.03 13.08
C VAL A 530 7.30 18.05 12.54
N LEU A 531 7.69 19.33 12.41
CA LEU A 531 6.84 20.37 11.85
C LEU A 531 6.46 20.09 10.39
N MET A 532 7.42 19.66 9.57
CA MET A 532 7.19 19.27 8.17
C MET A 532 6.20 18.08 8.08
N ALA A 533 6.37 17.06 8.93
CA ALA A 533 5.46 15.92 9.00
C ALA A 533 4.03 16.34 9.38
N ALA A 534 3.88 17.19 10.40
CA ALA A 534 2.59 17.68 10.87
C ALA A 534 1.87 18.57 9.84
N VAL A 535 2.57 19.56 9.27
CA VAL A 535 2.01 20.47 8.25
C VAL A 535 1.65 19.69 6.98
N GLY A 536 2.50 18.73 6.56
CA GLY A 536 2.23 17.87 5.41
C GLY A 536 0.97 17.02 5.58
N TRP A 537 0.79 16.40 6.75
CA TRP A 537 -0.43 15.67 7.10
C TRP A 537 -1.68 16.57 7.05
N LEU A 538 -1.63 17.74 7.69
CA LEU A 538 -2.74 18.70 7.73
C LEU A 538 -3.13 19.23 6.34
N LEU A 539 -2.14 19.48 5.47
CA LEU A 539 -2.39 19.87 4.07
C LEU A 539 -3.14 18.77 3.30
N VAL A 540 -2.77 17.49 3.48
CA VAL A 540 -3.42 16.36 2.80
C VAL A 540 -4.83 16.08 3.34
N GLU A 541 -5.08 16.25 4.64
CA GLU A 541 -6.45 16.15 5.18
C GLU A 541 -7.36 17.24 4.59
N LYS A 542 -6.87 18.49 4.53
CA LYS A 542 -7.58 19.63 3.93
C LYS A 542 -7.81 19.44 2.42
N ALA A 543 -6.78 19.04 1.66
CA ALA A 543 -6.82 18.96 0.19
C ALA A 543 -7.84 17.96 -0.39
N GLY A 544 -8.24 16.94 0.39
CA GLY A 544 -9.30 16.01 0.00
C GLY A 544 -10.70 16.40 0.49
N GLY A 545 -10.83 17.46 1.27
CA GLY A 545 -12.14 17.93 1.75
C GLY A 545 -13.04 18.36 0.60
N THR A 546 -14.22 17.78 0.49
CA THR A 546 -15.31 18.42 -0.27
C THR A 546 -15.61 19.76 0.41
N PRO A 547 -15.76 20.87 -0.34
CA PRO A 547 -16.29 22.10 0.23
C PRO A 547 -17.61 21.79 0.96
N ARG A 548 -17.77 22.27 2.19
CA ARG A 548 -19.11 22.35 2.76
C ARG A 548 -19.91 23.28 1.84
N PRO A 549 -21.15 22.92 1.42
CA PRO A 549 -22.07 23.94 0.94
C PRO A 549 -22.19 25.00 2.04
N ARG A 550 -22.14 26.27 1.64
CA ARG A 550 -22.51 27.41 2.48
C ARG A 550 -24.01 27.60 2.41
#